data_AF-A0A7Y9HFP3-F1
#
_entry.id   AF-A0A7Y9HFP3-F1
#
_cell.length_a   1.000
_cell.length_b   1.000
_cell.length_c   1.000
_cell.angle_alpha   90.00
_cell.angle_beta   90.00
_cell.angle_gamma   90.00
#
_symmetry.space_group_name_H-M   'P 1'
#
loop_
_entity.id
_entity.type
_entity.pdbx_description
1 polymer ?
#
loop_
_entity_poly.entity_id
_entity_poly.type
_entity_poly.pdbx_seq_one_letter_code
_entity_poly.pdbx_strand_id
1 'polypeptide(L)'
;MQQKRVTGSGADDPRVTELRTALSRLRRQLAAHPADFPDRGIAEDELAALDAMAAGGAPEIPRLRRSLLLVAGAIGSVSALARGLREVRMAVDLFGEPPRR
;
A
#
# COMPACT_ATOMS: atom_id res chain seq x y z
N MET A 1 25.73 -12.16 -7.52
CA MET A 1 24.53 -12.76 -8.13
C MET A 1 23.64 -13.22 -6.99
N GLN A 2 22.51 -12.57 -6.68
CA GLN A 2 21.45 -13.19 -5.86
C GLN A 2 20.14 -12.37 -6.01
N GLN A 3 19.35 -12.73 -7.01
CA GLN A 3 17.90 -12.50 -7.00
C GLN A 3 17.30 -13.90 -6.95
N LYS A 4 17.10 -14.45 -5.75
CA LYS A 4 16.33 -15.67 -5.59
C LYS A 4 14.90 -15.28 -5.92
N ARG A 5 14.52 -15.45 -7.20
CA ARG A 5 13.15 -15.33 -7.68
C ARG A 5 12.28 -16.18 -6.76
N VAL A 6 11.58 -15.54 -5.83
CA VAL A 6 10.47 -16.15 -5.13
C VAL A 6 9.37 -16.20 -6.18
N THR A 7 9.32 -17.30 -6.91
CA THR A 7 8.23 -17.64 -7.82
C THR A 7 7.04 -18.09 -6.98
N GLY A 8 6.40 -17.14 -6.30
CA GLY A 8 4.94 -17.14 -6.27
C GLY A 8 4.53 -16.44 -7.55
N SER A 9 3.71 -17.07 -8.39
CA SER A 9 3.07 -16.35 -9.49
C SER A 9 2.48 -15.06 -8.90
N GLY A 10 2.61 -13.91 -9.55
CA GLY A 10 2.34 -12.59 -8.95
C GLY A 10 0.98 -12.40 -8.26
N ALA A 11 0.04 -13.33 -8.49
CA ALA A 11 -1.27 -13.41 -7.84
C ALA A 11 -1.30 -14.23 -6.53
N ASP A 12 -0.37 -15.17 -6.33
CA ASP A 12 -0.32 -16.12 -5.20
C ASP A 12 0.71 -15.75 -4.12
N ASP A 13 1.39 -14.61 -4.24
CA ASP A 13 2.26 -14.12 -3.17
C ASP A 13 1.40 -13.63 -1.98
N PRO A 14 1.49 -14.25 -0.79
CA PRO A 14 0.71 -13.84 0.37
C PRO A 14 0.93 -12.38 0.77
N ARG A 15 2.11 -11.81 0.47
CA ARG A 15 2.42 -10.39 0.72
C ARG A 15 1.60 -9.48 -0.19
N VAL A 16 1.34 -9.91 -1.44
CA VAL A 16 0.46 -9.19 -2.38
C VAL A 16 -0.97 -9.24 -1.87
N THR A 17 -1.46 -10.40 -1.45
CA THR A 17 -2.81 -10.53 -0.87
C THR A 17 -3.00 -9.64 0.37
N GLU A 18 -2.00 -9.60 1.26
CA GLU A 18 -2.05 -8.77 2.46
C GLU A 18 -2.06 -7.27 2.13
N LEU A 19 -1.19 -6.83 1.22
CA LEU A 19 -1.16 -5.45 0.75
C LEU A 19 -2.49 -5.01 0.14
N ARG A 20 -3.06 -5.82 -0.77
CA ARG A 20 -4.36 -5.52 -1.40
C ARG A 20 -5.51 -5.47 -0.42
N THR A 21 -5.47 -6.33 0.60
CA THR A 21 -6.45 -6.32 1.70
C THR A 21 -6.38 -5.03 2.50
N ALA A 22 -5.17 -4.60 2.88
CA ALA A 22 -4.94 -3.35 3.60
C ALA A 22 -5.37 -2.13 2.78
N LEU A 23 -5.01 -2.09 1.49
CA LEU A 23 -5.43 -1.03 0.55
C LEU A 23 -6.95 -0.95 0.42
N SER A 24 -7.62 -2.09 0.25
CA SER A 24 -9.09 -2.15 0.15
C SER A 24 -9.78 -1.62 1.40
N ARG A 25 -9.23 -1.91 2.58
CA ARG A 25 -9.76 -1.36 3.84
C ARG A 25 -9.54 0.14 3.93
N LEU A 26 -8.35 0.64 3.60
CA LEU A 26 -8.05 2.07 3.64
C LEU A 26 -8.94 2.85 2.66
N ARG A 27 -9.17 2.32 1.45
CA ARG A 27 -10.13 2.89 0.48
C ARG A 27 -11.54 2.98 1.03
N ARG A 28 -12.03 1.94 1.72
CA ARG A 28 -13.35 1.98 2.37
C ARG A 28 -13.40 3.02 3.49
N GLN A 29 -12.36 3.14 4.29
CA GLN A 29 -12.28 4.17 5.33
C GLN A 29 -12.28 5.57 4.74
N LEU A 30 -11.55 5.80 3.64
CA LEU A 30 -11.50 7.07 2.93
C LEU A 30 -12.84 7.43 2.26
N ALA A 31 -13.54 6.43 1.70
CA ALA A 31 -14.88 6.61 1.12
C ALA A 31 -15.95 6.87 2.18
N ALA A 32 -15.80 6.30 3.38
CA ALA A 32 -16.71 6.53 4.50
C ALA A 32 -16.39 7.81 5.29
N HIS A 33 -15.27 8.48 4.99
CA HIS A 33 -14.88 9.69 5.70
C HIS A 33 -15.58 10.92 5.11
N PRO A 34 -16.40 11.64 5.89
CA PRO A 34 -17.24 12.72 5.37
C PRO A 34 -16.50 14.05 5.15
N ALA A 35 -15.23 14.17 5.54
CA ALA A 35 -14.47 15.40 5.35
C ALA A 35 -13.95 15.53 3.91
N ASP A 36 -14.14 16.71 3.33
CA ASP A 36 -13.46 17.13 2.11
C ASP A 36 -12.01 17.47 2.47
N PHE A 37 -11.09 16.55 2.16
CA PHE A 37 -9.66 16.83 2.20
C PHE A 37 -9.25 17.49 0.88
N PRO A 38 -8.43 18.55 0.90
CA PRO A 38 -7.97 19.25 -0.31
C PRO A 38 -7.38 18.28 -1.35
N ASP A 39 -6.69 17.26 -0.88
CA ASP A 39 -5.95 16.30 -1.70
C ASP A 39 -6.61 14.90 -1.74
N ARG A 40 -7.92 14.80 -1.45
CA ARG A 40 -8.65 13.52 -1.42
C ARG A 40 -8.51 12.74 -2.74
N GLY A 41 -8.68 13.41 -3.87
CA GLY A 41 -8.53 12.80 -5.20
C GLY A 41 -7.13 12.24 -5.43
N ILE A 42 -6.10 12.99 -5.04
CA ILE A 42 -4.69 12.55 -5.13
C ILE A 42 -4.48 11.28 -4.29
N ALA A 43 -5.02 11.24 -3.06
CA ALA A 43 -4.93 10.06 -2.22
C ALA A 43 -5.64 8.83 -2.84
N GLU A 44 -6.82 9.01 -3.43
CA GLU A 44 -7.55 7.92 -4.09
C GLU A 44 -6.81 7.38 -5.32
N ASP A 45 -6.25 8.27 -6.15
CA ASP A 45 -5.48 7.92 -7.33
C ASP A 45 -4.19 7.15 -6.96
N GLU A 46 -3.46 7.61 -5.95
CA GLU A 46 -2.27 6.92 -5.46
C GLU A 46 -2.61 5.55 -4.85
N LEU A 47 -3.75 5.42 -4.15
CA LEU A 47 -4.23 4.12 -3.66
C LEU A 47 -4.61 3.17 -4.80
N ALA A 48 -5.16 3.68 -5.90
CA ALA A 48 -5.43 2.89 -7.10
C ALA A 48 -4.12 2.45 -7.79
N ALA A 49 -3.12 3.33 -7.87
CA ALA A 49 -1.81 3.01 -8.40
C ALA A 49 -1.09 1.93 -7.56
N LEU A 50 -1.20 2.00 -6.23
CA LEU A 50 -0.69 0.98 -5.31
C LEU A 50 -1.34 -0.39 -5.54
N ASP A 51 -2.67 -0.45 -5.69
CA ASP A 51 -3.36 -1.72 -5.96
C ASP A 51 -2.99 -2.29 -7.33
N ALA A 52 -2.85 -1.44 -8.36
CA ALA A 52 -2.41 -1.85 -9.69
C ALA A 52 -0.97 -2.42 -9.67
N MET A 53 -0.05 -1.77 -8.95
CA MET A 53 1.32 -2.27 -8.78
C MET A 53 1.35 -3.61 -8.04
N ALA A 54 0.54 -3.75 -6.99
CA ALA A 54 0.42 -5.01 -6.24
C ALA A 54 -0.17 -6.12 -7.13
N ALA A 55 -1.22 -5.83 -7.90
CA ALA A 55 -1.84 -6.76 -8.84
C ALA A 55 -0.90 -7.20 -9.97
N GLY A 56 0.05 -6.36 -10.36
CA GLY A 56 1.09 -6.67 -11.34
C GLY A 56 2.14 -7.68 -10.85
N GLY A 57 2.14 -8.06 -9.56
CA GLY A 57 2.91 -9.19 -9.06
C GLY A 57 4.39 -8.97 -8.80
N ALA A 58 4.94 -7.83 -9.21
CA ALA A 58 6.33 -7.44 -8.94
C ALA A 58 6.43 -5.96 -8.54
N PRO A 59 5.81 -5.55 -7.42
CA PRO A 59 5.86 -4.15 -7.00
C PRO A 59 7.29 -3.74 -6.59
N GLU A 60 7.76 -2.62 -7.11
CA GLU A 60 9.05 -2.05 -6.74
C GLU A 60 8.98 -1.41 -5.34
N ILE A 61 9.77 -1.92 -4.39
CA ILE A 61 9.76 -1.44 -2.99
C ILE A 61 9.97 0.08 -2.86
N PRO A 62 10.93 0.71 -3.57
CA PRO A 62 11.10 2.17 -3.49
C PRO A 62 9.86 2.92 -3.99
N ARG A 63 9.17 2.38 -5.00
CA ARG A 63 7.97 2.96 -5.58
C ARG A 63 6.77 2.81 -4.66
N LEU A 64 6.58 1.65 -4.03
CA LEU A 64 5.55 1.43 -2.99
C LEU A 64 5.72 2.42 -1.84
N ARG A 65 6.95 2.57 -1.33
CA ARG A 65 7.25 3.50 -0.23
C ARG A 65 7.00 4.95 -0.62
N ARG A 66 7.35 5.35 -1.84
CA ARG A 66 7.08 6.69 -2.35
C ARG A 66 5.58 6.98 -2.45
N SER A 67 4.80 6.11 -3.07
CA SER A 67 3.33 6.30 -3.16
C SER A 67 2.67 6.31 -1.77
N LEU A 68 3.14 5.49 -0.82
CA LEU A 68 2.64 5.54 0.55
C LEU A 68 2.89 6.89 1.23
N LEU A 69 4.06 7.50 1.00
CA LEU A 69 4.37 8.83 1.54
C LEU A 69 3.49 9.92 0.89
N LEU A 70 3.17 9.80 -0.40
CA LEU A 70 2.25 10.71 -1.08
C LEU A 70 0.83 10.60 -0.51
N VAL A 71 0.33 9.37 -0.30
CA VAL A 71 -0.95 9.11 0.37
C VAL A 71 -0.95 9.71 1.78
N ALA A 72 0.12 9.53 2.55
CA ALA A 72 0.23 10.09 3.90
C ALA A 72 0.25 11.64 3.90
N GLY A 73 0.91 12.25 2.92
CA GLY A 73 0.92 13.71 2.74
C GLY A 73 -0.45 14.27 2.35
N ALA A 74 -1.14 13.60 1.43
CA ALA A 74 -2.46 14.00 0.94
C ALA A 74 -3.57 13.83 1.98
N ILE A 75 -3.49 12.79 2.83
CA ILE A 75 -4.45 12.55 3.92
C ILE A 75 -4.14 13.42 5.16
N GLY A 76 -2.88 13.74 5.41
CA GLY A 76 -2.46 14.47 6.61
C GLY A 76 -2.59 13.65 7.92
N SER A 77 -2.68 14.33 9.07
CA SER A 77 -2.71 13.71 10.41
C SER A 77 -4.11 13.21 10.84
N VAL A 78 -4.91 12.68 9.91
CA VAL A 78 -6.28 12.22 10.19
C VAL A 78 -6.24 10.93 11.00
N SER A 79 -6.50 11.03 12.31
CA SER A 79 -6.47 9.90 13.25
C SER A 79 -7.38 8.73 12.84
N ALA A 80 -8.51 9.01 12.17
CA ALA A 80 -9.43 7.99 11.67
C ALA A 80 -8.83 7.09 10.58
N LEU A 81 -7.85 7.60 9.82
CA LEU A 81 -7.18 6.90 8.73
C LEU A 81 -5.80 6.36 9.15
N ALA A 82 -5.28 6.79 10.30
CA ALA A 82 -3.98 6.38 10.82
C ALA A 82 -3.83 4.85 10.99
N ARG A 83 -4.92 4.15 11.37
CA ARG A 83 -4.90 2.69 11.48
C ARG A 83 -4.75 2.02 10.11
N GLY A 84 -5.56 2.40 9.13
CA GLY A 84 -5.49 1.83 7.78
C GLY A 84 -4.14 2.12 7.12
N LEU A 85 -3.63 3.34 7.29
CA LEU A 85 -2.31 3.73 6.77
C LEU A 85 -1.16 2.92 7.39
N ARG A 86 -1.24 2.62 8.69
CA ARG A 86 -0.27 1.75 9.38
C ARG A 86 -0.33 0.31 8.86
N GLU A 87 -1.53 -0.23 8.65
CA GLU A 87 -1.72 -1.57 8.07
C GLU A 87 -1.08 -1.65 6.67
N VAL A 88 -1.27 -0.65 5.81
CA VAL A 88 -0.62 -0.59 4.49
C VAL A 88 0.90 -0.48 4.61
N ARG A 89 1.42 0.32 5.54
CA ARG A 89 2.87 0.44 5.79
C ARG A 89 3.48 -0.91 6.15
N MET A 90 2.87 -1.64 7.09
CA MET A 90 3.36 -2.96 7.51
C MET A 90 3.38 -3.93 6.33
N ALA A 91 2.34 -3.95 5.50
CA ALA A 91 2.30 -4.79 4.31
C ALA A 91 3.38 -4.43 3.27
N VAL A 92 3.68 -3.13 3.07
CA VAL A 92 4.78 -2.69 2.22
C VAL A 92 6.15 -3.12 2.78
N ASP A 93 6.33 -3.08 4.10
CA ASP A 93 7.58 -3.47 4.74
C ASP A 93 7.89 -4.99 4.59
N LEU A 94 6.87 -5.85 4.38
CA LEU A 94 7.06 -7.28 4.05
C LEU A 94 7.78 -7.52 2.71
N PHE A 95 7.77 -6.53 1.81
CA PHE A 95 8.54 -6.61 0.57
C PHE A 95 10.01 -6.20 0.78
N GLY A 96 10.30 -5.41 1.81
CA GLY A 96 11.62 -4.80 2.05
C GLY A 96 12.46 -5.45 3.15
N GLU A 97 11.90 -6.28 4.02
CA GLU A 97 12.67 -7.01 5.04
C GLU A 97 13.39 -8.21 4.38
N PRO A 98 14.74 -8.28 4.38
CA PRO A 98 15.40 -9.55 4.11
C PRO A 98 14.97 -10.53 5.21
N PRO A 99 14.70 -11.82 4.92
CA PRO A 99 14.27 -12.76 5.95
C PRO A 99 15.31 -12.72 7.08
N ARG A 100 14.91 -12.17 8.24
CA ARG A 100 15.77 -12.14 9.42
C ARG A 100 16.03 -13.58 9.79
N ARG A 101 17.28 -13.99 9.60
CA ARG A 101 17.80 -15.30 9.93
C ARG A 101 18.46 -15.23 11.30
#